data_AF-A0A010R6V2-F1
#
_entry.id   AF-A0A010R6V2-F1
#
_cell.length_a   1.000
_cell.length_b   1.000
_cell.length_c   1.000
_cell.angle_alpha   90.00
_cell.angle_beta   90.00
_cell.angle_gamma   90.00
#
_symmetry.space_group_name_H-M   'P 1'
#
loop_
_entity.id
_entity.type
_entity.pdbx_description
1 polymer ?
#
loop_
_entity_poly.entity_id
_entity_poly.type
_entity_poly.pdbx_seq_one_letter_code
_entity_poly.pdbx_strand_id
1 'polypeptide(L)'
;MSPVLKTHWGCIHTRLPCSEDAFQSCAPAISPFLSEALELQTPAKQHPFSEFILSIYMSGQIQTHKSRSNAGHQGRTTSAQIWERHIFMDSVLTRQISRLQALPVSHRSGSMTLLARIVAQVASLSLSEVAATVPDATAEYDHLVDGCEERALVAAREIARLSNILLCDFNVLQIHPFTPAPFHLCREALVRFQERGMPLEDEIKTMDEILSELKTANGFCQDIPKPEAPRFGYEDALATPDSLMDLLIEEPSMGD
;
A
#
# COMPACT_ATOMS: atom_id res chain seq x y z
N MET A 1 7.12 -25.30 -7.99
CA MET A 1 7.65 -23.92 -7.95
C MET A 1 9.15 -23.99 -8.17
N SER A 2 9.69 -23.23 -9.12
CA SER A 2 11.14 -23.13 -9.31
C SER A 2 11.77 -22.53 -8.05
N PRO A 3 12.88 -23.08 -7.51
CA PRO A 3 13.56 -22.57 -6.32
C PRO A 3 14.02 -21.11 -6.45
N VAL A 4 14.04 -20.56 -7.67
CA VAL A 4 14.43 -19.18 -7.98
C VAL A 4 13.42 -18.14 -7.48
N LEU A 5 12.12 -18.46 -7.42
CA LEU A 5 11.10 -17.49 -6.97
C LEU A 5 11.08 -17.29 -5.45
N LYS A 6 11.47 -18.32 -4.67
CA LYS A 6 11.55 -18.25 -3.20
C LYS A 6 12.68 -17.35 -2.68
N THR A 7 13.72 -17.13 -3.48
CA THR A 7 14.88 -16.32 -3.06
C THR A 7 14.78 -14.85 -3.45
N HIS A 8 13.82 -14.48 -4.31
CA HIS A 8 13.76 -13.12 -4.89
C HIS A 8 12.98 -12.12 -4.04
N TRP A 9 12.09 -12.61 -3.18
CA TRP A 9 11.33 -11.81 -2.23
C TRP A 9 11.82 -12.24 -0.85
N GLY A 10 12.69 -11.44 -0.23
CA GLY A 10 13.30 -11.76 1.06
C GLY A 10 12.27 -12.31 2.04
N CYS A 11 12.65 -13.34 2.80
CA CYS A 11 11.72 -14.06 3.67
C CYS A 11 11.25 -13.15 4.82
N ILE A 12 10.22 -12.33 4.56
CA ILE A 12 9.58 -11.49 5.57
C ILE A 12 8.66 -12.40 6.37
N HIS A 13 9.07 -12.69 7.60
CA HIS A 13 8.30 -13.49 8.57
C HIS A 13 7.37 -12.61 9.41
N THR A 14 6.89 -11.50 8.85
CA THR A 14 5.94 -10.63 9.54
C THR A 14 4.55 -11.24 9.44
N ARG A 15 3.91 -11.45 10.58
CA ARG A 15 2.49 -11.80 10.64
C ARG A 15 1.64 -10.60 10.25
N LEU A 16 0.57 -10.83 9.51
CA LEU A 16 -0.44 -9.81 9.27
C LEU A 16 -1.14 -9.43 10.59
N PRO A 17 -1.73 -8.23 10.71
CA PRO A 17 -2.55 -7.90 11.86
C PRO A 17 -3.78 -8.84 11.92
N CYS A 18 -4.34 -9.00 13.12
CA CYS A 18 -5.66 -9.63 13.27
C CYS A 18 -6.76 -8.65 12.80
N SER A 19 -8.00 -9.15 12.66
CA SER A 19 -9.12 -8.28 12.34
C SER A 19 -9.43 -7.33 13.50
N GLU A 20 -10.01 -6.18 13.18
CA GLU A 20 -10.46 -5.20 14.18
C GLU A 20 -11.38 -5.85 15.22
N ASP A 21 -12.33 -6.70 14.78
CA ASP A 21 -13.23 -7.41 15.70
C ASP A 21 -12.48 -8.32 16.69
N ALA A 22 -11.43 -9.01 16.24
CA ALA A 22 -10.62 -9.87 17.10
C ALA A 22 -9.78 -9.04 18.07
N PHE A 23 -9.24 -7.91 17.60
CA PHE A 23 -8.53 -6.96 18.43
C PHE A 23 -9.42 -6.38 19.53
N GLN A 24 -10.60 -5.85 19.17
CA GLN A 24 -11.54 -5.23 20.11
C GLN A 24 -12.14 -6.23 21.10
N SER A 25 -12.36 -7.48 20.69
CA SER A 25 -12.89 -8.54 21.56
C SER A 25 -11.82 -9.16 22.47
N CYS A 26 -10.55 -8.75 22.36
CA CYS A 26 -9.41 -9.39 23.01
C CYS A 26 -9.35 -10.91 22.75
N ALA A 27 -9.91 -11.36 21.62
CA ALA A 27 -9.94 -12.77 21.26
C ALA A 27 -8.58 -13.17 20.67
N PRO A 28 -7.96 -14.26 21.16
CA PRO A 28 -6.73 -14.77 20.55
C PRO A 28 -6.97 -15.14 19.09
N ALA A 29 -6.23 -14.49 18.18
CA ALA A 29 -6.29 -14.76 16.75
C ALA A 29 -4.88 -14.97 16.19
N ILE A 30 -4.67 -16.09 15.49
CA ILE A 30 -3.42 -16.36 14.76
C ILE A 30 -3.62 -15.91 13.33
N SER A 31 -2.93 -14.83 12.96
CA SER A 31 -2.89 -14.32 11.59
C SER A 31 -1.80 -15.01 10.78
N PRO A 32 -1.99 -15.17 9.45
CA PRO A 32 -0.99 -15.76 8.58
C PRO A 32 0.24 -14.84 8.46
N PHE A 33 1.36 -15.43 8.05
CA PHE A 33 2.51 -14.64 7.60
C PHE A 33 2.21 -13.93 6.28
N LEU A 34 2.92 -12.83 6.03
CA LEU A 34 2.81 -12.09 4.78
C LEU A 34 3.08 -12.97 3.55
N SER A 35 4.09 -13.83 3.62
CA SER A 35 4.43 -14.79 2.56
C SER A 35 3.27 -15.76 2.27
N GLU A 36 2.67 -16.33 3.33
CA GLU A 36 1.51 -17.22 3.22
C GLU A 36 0.32 -16.49 2.59
N ALA A 37 0.09 -15.23 2.99
CA ALA A 37 -1.00 -14.40 2.48
C ALA A 37 -0.87 -14.05 0.98
N LEU A 38 0.35 -14.01 0.43
CA LEU A 38 0.59 -13.79 -1.00
C LEU A 38 0.31 -15.05 -1.83
N GLU A 39 0.56 -16.22 -1.24
CA GLU A 39 0.37 -17.54 -1.86
C GLU A 39 -1.07 -18.06 -1.75
N LEU A 40 -1.85 -17.54 -0.80
CA LEU A 40 -3.25 -17.88 -0.59
C LEU A 40 -4.08 -17.68 -1.87
N GLN A 41 -4.48 -18.79 -2.48
CA GLN A 41 -5.36 -18.83 -3.65
C GLN A 41 -6.84 -18.74 -3.25
N THR A 42 -7.18 -19.16 -2.03
CA THR A 42 -8.54 -19.11 -1.52
C THR A 42 -8.82 -17.76 -0.87
N PRO A 43 -10.07 -17.27 -0.94
CA PRO A 43 -10.49 -16.13 -0.14
C PRO A 43 -10.52 -16.56 1.33
N ALA A 44 -9.37 -16.45 1.99
CA ALA A 44 -9.36 -16.41 3.45
C ALA A 44 -10.23 -15.25 3.92
N LYS A 45 -10.73 -15.28 5.16
CA LYS A 45 -11.42 -14.15 5.81
C LYS A 45 -10.43 -13.01 6.06
N GLN A 46 -9.88 -12.43 4.98
CA GLN A 46 -8.98 -11.30 5.03
C GLN A 46 -9.83 -10.04 5.18
N HIS A 47 -9.41 -9.22 6.13
CA HIS A 47 -10.07 -7.97 6.47
C HIS A 47 -9.38 -6.81 5.73
N PRO A 48 -10.07 -5.67 5.52
CA PRO A 48 -9.56 -4.57 4.70
C PRO A 48 -8.15 -4.10 5.04
N PHE A 49 -7.79 -4.09 6.32
CA PHE A 49 -6.45 -3.65 6.75
C PHE A 49 -5.33 -4.60 6.34
N SER A 50 -5.56 -5.93 6.40
CA SER A 50 -4.60 -6.91 5.88
C SER A 50 -4.41 -6.78 4.37
N GLU A 51 -5.49 -6.56 3.63
CA GLU A 51 -5.41 -6.35 2.19
C GLU A 51 -4.69 -5.04 1.85
N PHE A 52 -4.92 -3.96 2.61
CA PHE A 52 -4.16 -2.74 2.45
C PHE A 52 -2.65 -2.96 2.62
N ILE A 53 -2.23 -3.69 3.67
CA ILE A 53 -0.82 -4.02 3.90
C ILE A 53 -0.24 -4.81 2.73
N LEU A 54 -0.98 -5.80 2.21
CA LEU A 54 -0.59 -6.55 1.02
C LEU A 54 -0.42 -5.63 -0.19
N SER A 55 -1.32 -4.67 -0.40
CA SER A 55 -1.22 -3.73 -1.53
C SER A 55 -0.03 -2.77 -1.40
N ILE A 56 0.26 -2.29 -0.18
CA ILE A 56 1.45 -1.47 0.08
C ILE A 56 2.74 -2.28 -0.17
N TYR A 57 2.78 -3.52 0.32
CA TYR A 57 3.89 -4.42 0.06
C TYR A 57 4.12 -4.64 -1.43
N MET A 58 3.04 -4.94 -2.17
CA MET A 58 3.11 -5.11 -3.62
C MET A 58 3.57 -3.84 -4.32
N SER A 59 3.11 -2.67 -3.88
CA SER A 59 3.54 -1.37 -4.41
C SER A 59 5.05 -1.18 -4.27
N GLY A 60 5.63 -1.44 -3.09
CA GLY A 60 7.08 -1.34 -2.88
C GLY A 60 7.88 -2.31 -3.75
N GLN A 61 7.28 -3.45 -4.06
CA GLN A 61 7.91 -4.48 -4.86
C GLN A 61 7.82 -4.23 -6.36
N ILE A 62 6.76 -3.55 -6.81
CA ILE A 62 6.67 -2.96 -8.14
C ILE A 62 7.71 -1.85 -8.29
N GLN A 63 7.91 -0.99 -7.29
CA GLN A 63 8.95 0.03 -7.35
C GLN A 63 10.36 -0.59 -7.44
N THR A 64 10.62 -1.64 -6.65
CA THR A 64 11.87 -2.39 -6.76
C THR A 64 12.02 -3.05 -8.13
N HIS A 65 10.93 -3.57 -8.69
CA HIS A 65 10.91 -4.13 -10.04
C HIS A 65 11.23 -3.07 -11.08
N LYS A 66 10.56 -1.91 -11.05
CA LYS A 66 10.80 -0.75 -11.91
C LYS A 66 12.26 -0.33 -11.92
N SER A 67 12.85 -0.13 -10.73
CA SER A 67 14.26 0.26 -10.59
C SER A 67 15.20 -0.76 -11.21
N ARG A 68 14.91 -2.06 -11.07
CA ARG A 68 15.73 -3.14 -11.65
C ARG A 68 15.56 -3.25 -13.16
N SER A 69 14.36 -3.03 -13.68
CA SER A 69 14.09 -2.98 -15.11
C SER A 69 14.83 -1.81 -15.77
N ASN A 70 14.81 -0.64 -15.15
CA ASN A 70 15.46 0.57 -15.66
C ASN A 70 17.00 0.52 -15.56
N ALA A 71 17.54 -0.19 -14.58
CA ALA A 71 18.99 -0.41 -14.43
C ALA A 71 19.56 -1.45 -15.44
N GLY A 72 18.74 -1.91 -16.40
CA GLY A 72 19.12 -2.85 -17.44
C GLY A 72 20.43 -2.43 -18.11
N HIS A 73 21.40 -3.35 -18.13
CA HIS A 73 22.79 -3.31 -18.64
C HIS A 73 23.92 -3.32 -17.60
N GLN A 74 23.68 -3.05 -16.30
CA GLN A 74 24.73 -3.23 -15.26
C GLN A 74 24.55 -4.48 -14.37
N GLY A 75 23.38 -5.13 -14.39
CA GLY A 75 23.06 -6.29 -13.56
C GLY A 75 22.81 -7.60 -14.35
N ARG A 76 23.12 -8.75 -13.74
CA ARG A 76 22.97 -10.13 -14.27
C ARG A 76 21.50 -10.60 -14.50
N THR A 77 20.51 -9.70 -14.54
CA THR A 77 19.09 -10.08 -14.64
C THR A 77 18.67 -10.16 -16.11
N THR A 78 18.08 -11.27 -16.54
CA THR A 78 17.61 -11.46 -17.94
C THR A 78 16.22 -10.88 -18.15
N SER A 79 15.85 -10.56 -19.39
CA SER A 79 14.48 -10.12 -19.74
C SER A 79 13.42 -11.14 -19.32
N ALA A 80 13.69 -12.44 -19.48
CA ALA A 80 12.81 -13.51 -19.02
C ALA A 80 12.57 -13.47 -17.49
N GLN A 81 13.59 -13.16 -16.68
CA GLN A 81 13.43 -13.03 -15.22
C GLN A 81 12.61 -11.78 -14.84
N ILE A 82 12.71 -10.69 -15.61
CA ILE A 82 11.88 -9.50 -15.43
C ILE A 82 10.42 -9.87 -15.70
N TRP A 83 10.13 -10.53 -16.83
CA TRP A 83 8.78 -10.93 -17.19
C TRP A 83 8.18 -12.00 -16.26
N GLU A 84 8.95 -13.00 -15.83
CA GLU A 84 8.50 -13.99 -14.84
C GLU A 84 8.05 -13.29 -13.54
N ARG A 85 8.84 -12.31 -13.07
CA ARG A 85 8.47 -11.51 -11.91
C ARG A 85 7.24 -10.63 -12.17
N HIS A 86 7.13 -10.05 -13.36
CA HIS A 86 5.97 -9.24 -13.76
C HIS A 86 4.67 -10.06 -13.71
N ILE A 87 4.66 -11.23 -14.37
CA ILE A 87 3.51 -12.16 -14.40
C ILE A 87 3.13 -12.60 -12.97
N PHE A 88 4.12 -12.90 -12.14
CA PHE A 88 3.86 -13.25 -10.75
C PHE A 88 3.16 -12.11 -10.00
N MET A 89 3.68 -10.89 -10.08
CA MET A 89 3.08 -9.73 -9.40
C MET A 89 1.67 -9.44 -9.91
N ASP A 90 1.46 -9.54 -11.21
CA ASP A 90 0.14 -9.38 -11.82
C ASP A 90 -0.85 -10.42 -11.31
N SER A 91 -0.45 -11.69 -11.21
CA SER A 91 -1.30 -12.75 -10.67
C SER A 91 -1.71 -12.47 -9.21
N VAL A 92 -0.79 -11.92 -8.41
CA VAL A 92 -1.05 -11.57 -7.00
C VAL A 92 -2.04 -10.42 -6.93
N LEU A 93 -1.82 -9.35 -7.69
CA LEU A 93 -2.70 -8.18 -7.72
C LEU A 93 -4.10 -8.52 -8.24
N THR A 94 -4.21 -9.33 -9.28
CA THR A 94 -5.50 -9.76 -9.84
C THR A 94 -6.33 -10.50 -8.79
N ARG A 95 -5.72 -11.47 -8.08
CA ARG A 95 -6.38 -12.16 -6.96
C ARG A 95 -6.77 -11.19 -5.85
N GLN A 96 -5.87 -10.27 -5.53
CA GLN A 96 -6.08 -9.29 -4.48
C GLN A 96 -7.26 -8.36 -4.77
N ILE A 97 -7.30 -7.77 -5.97
CA ILE A 97 -8.37 -6.90 -6.43
C ILE A 97 -9.70 -7.64 -6.39
N SER A 98 -9.73 -8.90 -6.82
CA SER A 98 -10.93 -9.74 -6.79
C SER A 98 -11.45 -9.95 -5.36
N ARG A 99 -10.56 -10.24 -4.40
CA ARG A 99 -10.94 -10.35 -2.97
C ARG A 99 -11.45 -9.03 -2.41
N LEU A 100 -10.76 -7.93 -2.70
CA LEU A 100 -11.15 -6.59 -2.26
C LEU A 100 -12.51 -6.17 -2.83
N GLN A 101 -12.82 -6.52 -4.08
CA GLN A 101 -14.12 -6.27 -4.71
C GLN A 101 -15.26 -7.05 -4.05
N ALA A 102 -14.99 -8.24 -3.53
CA ALA A 102 -15.97 -9.05 -2.79
C ALA A 102 -16.29 -8.51 -1.38
N LEU A 103 -15.43 -7.66 -0.81
CA LEU A 103 -15.66 -7.08 0.52
C LEU A 103 -16.75 -5.99 0.48
N PRO A 104 -17.70 -5.97 1.43
CA PRO A 104 -18.68 -4.89 1.49
C PRO A 104 -18.03 -3.57 1.92
N VAL A 105 -18.49 -2.46 1.34
CA VAL A 105 -18.19 -1.11 1.83
C VAL A 105 -19.29 -0.74 2.81
N SER A 106 -18.99 -0.73 4.10
CA SER A 106 -19.95 -0.39 5.17
C SER A 106 -19.56 0.94 5.83
N HIS A 107 -20.47 1.60 6.55
CA HIS A 107 -20.15 2.87 7.23
C HIS A 107 -19.03 2.77 8.29
N ARG A 108 -18.76 1.59 8.89
CA ARG A 108 -17.72 1.43 9.93
C ARG A 108 -16.34 1.05 9.40
N SER A 109 -16.29 0.23 8.35
CA SER A 109 -15.02 -0.29 7.78
C SER A 109 -14.77 0.17 6.34
N GLY A 110 -15.71 0.91 5.75
CA GLY A 110 -15.75 1.22 4.33
C GLY A 110 -14.61 2.09 3.86
N SER A 111 -14.14 3.06 4.67
CA SER A 111 -13.00 3.89 4.25
C SER A 111 -11.71 3.08 4.14
N MET A 112 -11.46 2.13 5.05
CA MET A 112 -10.31 1.23 4.95
C MET A 112 -10.42 0.31 3.73
N THR A 113 -11.63 -0.22 3.45
CA THR A 113 -11.90 -1.03 2.25
C THR A 113 -11.66 -0.24 0.96
N LEU A 114 -12.14 1.00 0.90
CA LEU A 114 -11.94 1.88 -0.25
C LEU A 114 -10.47 2.22 -0.43
N LEU A 115 -9.76 2.58 0.65
CA LEU A 115 -8.33 2.84 0.61
C LEU A 115 -7.56 1.62 0.07
N ALA A 116 -7.85 0.42 0.59
CA ALA A 116 -7.22 -0.81 0.13
C ALA A 116 -7.48 -1.07 -1.36
N ARG A 117 -8.72 -0.87 -1.83
CA ARG A 117 -9.09 -0.97 -3.25
C ARG A 117 -8.32 0.03 -4.11
N ILE A 118 -8.27 1.29 -3.70
CA ILE A 118 -7.56 2.36 -4.42
C ILE A 118 -6.08 2.00 -4.53
N VAL A 119 -5.44 1.61 -3.42
CA VAL A 119 -4.00 1.27 -3.40
C VAL A 119 -3.72 0.04 -4.28
N ALA A 120 -4.59 -0.97 -4.27
CA ALA A 120 -4.45 -2.14 -5.15
C ALA A 120 -4.54 -1.76 -6.64
N GLN A 121 -5.46 -0.85 -7.00
CA GLN A 121 -5.56 -0.35 -8.37
C GLN A 121 -4.36 0.52 -8.76
N VAL A 122 -3.86 1.37 -7.86
CA VAL A 122 -2.64 2.16 -8.08
C VAL A 122 -1.43 1.25 -8.27
N ALA A 123 -1.35 0.15 -7.52
CA ALA A 123 -0.32 -0.87 -7.71
C ALA A 123 -0.44 -1.54 -9.10
N SER A 124 -1.66 -1.87 -9.54
CA SER A 124 -1.90 -2.42 -10.89
C SER A 124 -1.49 -1.43 -11.99
N LEU A 125 -1.89 -0.16 -11.87
CA LEU A 125 -1.49 0.92 -12.78
C LEU A 125 0.03 1.08 -12.83
N SER A 126 0.69 1.07 -11.68
CA SER A 126 2.15 1.15 -11.58
C SER A 126 2.83 -0.05 -12.23
N LEU A 127 2.28 -1.25 -12.09
CA LEU A 127 2.81 -2.45 -12.73
C LEU A 127 2.71 -2.36 -14.25
N SER A 128 1.57 -1.91 -14.79
CA SER A 128 1.41 -1.63 -16.23
C SER A 128 2.43 -0.61 -16.74
N GLU A 129 2.77 0.40 -15.92
CA GLU A 129 3.79 1.38 -16.29
C GLU A 129 5.18 0.72 -16.45
N VAL A 130 5.51 -0.25 -15.58
CA VAL A 130 6.80 -0.96 -15.66
C VAL A 130 6.90 -1.79 -16.93
N ALA A 131 5.83 -2.47 -17.35
CA ALA A 131 5.86 -3.26 -18.59
C ALA A 131 6.22 -2.39 -19.81
N ALA A 132 5.69 -1.17 -19.87
CA ALA A 132 5.99 -0.23 -20.93
C ALA A 132 7.43 0.32 -20.91
N THR A 133 8.20 0.06 -19.84
CA THR A 133 9.62 0.46 -19.73
C THR A 133 10.60 -0.70 -19.88
N VAL A 134 10.14 -1.94 -20.02
CA VAL A 134 11.04 -3.09 -20.20
C VAL A 134 11.56 -3.12 -21.65
N PRO A 135 12.88 -2.92 -21.89
CA PRO A 135 13.44 -3.06 -23.23
C PRO A 135 13.41 -4.53 -23.67
N ASP A 136 13.15 -4.75 -24.96
CA ASP A 136 13.09 -6.08 -25.59
C ASP A 136 12.04 -7.03 -24.99
N ALA A 137 10.76 -6.69 -25.15
CA ALA A 137 9.75 -7.73 -25.21
C ALA A 137 10.11 -8.65 -26.41
N THR A 138 10.51 -9.88 -26.12
CA THR A 138 10.57 -10.90 -27.17
C THR A 138 9.15 -11.10 -27.69
N ALA A 139 8.98 -11.60 -28.92
CA ALA A 139 7.66 -11.93 -29.48
C ALA A 139 6.79 -12.82 -28.57
N GLU A 140 7.42 -13.51 -27.62
CA GLU A 140 6.76 -14.28 -26.55
C GLU A 140 5.96 -13.41 -25.57
N TYR A 141 6.34 -12.15 -25.33
CA TYR A 141 5.75 -11.26 -24.32
C TYR A 141 4.97 -10.07 -24.88
N ASP A 142 4.92 -9.89 -26.22
CA ASP A 142 4.19 -8.77 -26.85
C ASP A 142 2.73 -8.68 -26.38
N HIS A 143 2.04 -9.83 -26.32
CA HIS A 143 0.66 -9.90 -25.83
C HIS A 143 0.48 -9.43 -24.38
N LEU A 144 1.52 -9.54 -23.54
CA LEU A 144 1.49 -9.04 -22.17
C LEU A 144 1.63 -7.52 -22.12
N VAL A 145 2.46 -6.96 -23.01
CA VAL A 145 2.64 -5.50 -23.16
C VAL A 145 1.35 -4.88 -23.67
N ASP A 146 0.73 -5.44 -24.71
CA ASP A 146 -0.54 -4.96 -25.25
C ASP A 146 -1.65 -4.97 -24.17
N GLY A 147 -1.71 -6.04 -23.38
CA GLY A 147 -2.63 -6.13 -22.25
C GLY A 147 -2.34 -5.17 -21.09
N CYS A 148 -1.19 -4.48 -21.06
CA CYS A 148 -0.88 -3.51 -20.01
C CYS A 148 -1.63 -2.19 -20.18
N GLU A 149 -1.82 -1.72 -21.41
CA GLU A 149 -2.54 -0.47 -21.68
C GLU A 149 -4.02 -0.60 -21.30
N GLU A 150 -4.65 -1.72 -21.69
CA GLU A 150 -6.03 -2.02 -21.29
C GLU A 150 -6.15 -2.08 -19.77
N ARG A 151 -5.23 -2.79 -19.09
CA ARG A 151 -5.21 -2.85 -17.61
C ARG A 151 -5.00 -1.49 -16.97
N ALA A 152 -4.13 -0.65 -17.52
CA ALA A 152 -3.91 0.71 -17.03
C ALA A 152 -5.18 1.54 -17.13
N LEU A 153 -5.91 1.44 -18.25
CA LEU A 153 -7.18 2.12 -18.46
C LEU A 153 -8.27 1.63 -17.50
N VAL A 154 -8.37 0.32 -17.29
CA VAL A 154 -9.32 -0.28 -16.34
C VAL A 154 -9.02 0.18 -14.91
N ALA A 155 -7.74 0.17 -14.50
CA ALA A 155 -7.32 0.62 -13.19
C ALA A 155 -7.62 2.12 -12.99
N ALA A 156 -7.31 2.96 -13.98
CA ALA A 156 -7.59 4.40 -13.95
C ALA A 156 -9.07 4.70 -13.73
N ARG A 157 -9.94 4.07 -14.53
CA ARG A 157 -11.39 4.22 -14.43
C ARG A 157 -11.93 3.74 -13.08
N GLU A 158 -11.41 2.63 -12.58
CA GLU A 158 -11.82 2.11 -11.29
C GLU A 158 -11.38 3.04 -10.15
N ILE A 159 -10.18 3.63 -10.22
CA ILE A 159 -9.73 4.64 -9.24
C ILE A 159 -10.65 5.87 -9.27
N ALA A 160 -10.99 6.38 -10.46
CA ALA A 160 -11.93 7.48 -10.61
C ALA A 160 -13.32 7.12 -10.03
N ARG A 161 -13.83 5.92 -10.31
CA ARG A 161 -15.10 5.44 -9.73
C ARG A 161 -15.05 5.35 -8.20
N LEU A 162 -13.99 4.79 -7.64
CA LEU A 162 -13.80 4.67 -6.19
C LEU A 162 -13.63 6.05 -5.52
N SER A 163 -12.99 7.00 -6.20
CA SER A 163 -12.84 8.38 -5.74
C SER A 163 -14.20 9.07 -5.61
N ASN A 164 -15.10 8.87 -6.58
CA ASN A 164 -16.46 9.39 -6.52
C ASN A 164 -17.26 8.77 -5.38
N ILE A 165 -17.17 7.45 -5.17
CA ILE A 165 -17.80 6.79 -4.02
C ILE A 165 -17.30 7.40 -2.71
N LEU A 166 -15.98 7.60 -2.59
CA LEU A 166 -15.38 8.16 -1.38
C LEU A 166 -15.93 9.56 -1.08
N LEU A 167 -16.03 10.44 -2.07
CA LEU A 167 -16.52 11.81 -1.89
C LEU A 167 -18.04 11.89 -1.65
N CYS A 168 -18.82 11.02 -2.31
CA CYS A 168 -20.28 11.03 -2.18
C CYS A 168 -20.77 10.37 -0.89
N ASP A 169 -20.13 9.28 -0.47
CA ASP A 169 -20.66 8.41 0.60
C ASP A 169 -19.99 8.65 1.96
N PHE A 170 -18.87 9.38 2.02
CA PHE A 170 -18.12 9.62 3.25
C PHE A 170 -17.96 11.10 3.54
N ASN A 171 -18.18 11.49 4.81
CA ASN A 171 -17.70 12.79 5.27
C ASN A 171 -16.17 12.79 5.26
N VAL A 172 -15.55 13.93 4.99
CA VAL A 172 -14.09 14.03 4.96
C VAL A 172 -13.40 13.59 6.26
N LEU A 173 -14.06 13.71 7.41
CA LEU A 173 -13.55 13.21 8.70
C LEU A 173 -13.52 11.67 8.78
N GLN A 174 -14.27 10.99 7.91
CA GLN A 174 -14.31 9.52 7.82
C GLN A 174 -13.33 9.00 6.77
N ILE A 175 -12.72 9.87 5.98
CA ILE A 175 -11.73 9.49 4.98
C ILE A 175 -10.43 9.15 5.69
N HIS A 176 -9.86 7.99 5.38
CA HIS A 176 -8.60 7.55 5.95
C HIS A 176 -7.47 8.56 5.63
N PRO A 177 -6.64 8.96 6.61
CA PRO A 177 -5.65 10.04 6.45
C PRO A 177 -4.57 9.76 5.40
N PHE A 178 -4.31 8.49 5.08
CA PHE A 178 -3.38 8.10 4.01
C PHE A 178 -3.97 8.18 2.60
N THR A 179 -5.27 8.46 2.43
CA THR A 179 -5.94 8.48 1.13
C THR A 179 -5.39 9.50 0.11
N PRO A 180 -4.87 10.69 0.49
CA PRO A 180 -4.28 11.60 -0.48
C PRO A 180 -3.07 11.03 -1.23
N ALA A 181 -2.24 10.21 -0.56
CA ALA A 181 -1.01 9.67 -1.13
C ALA A 181 -1.23 8.80 -2.40
N PRO A 182 -2.10 7.77 -2.39
CA PRO A 182 -2.35 6.98 -3.60
C PRO A 182 -3.00 7.79 -4.73
N PHE A 183 -3.81 8.82 -4.44
CA PHE A 183 -4.35 9.69 -5.50
C PHE A 183 -3.27 10.55 -6.16
N HIS A 184 -2.31 11.05 -5.37
CA HIS A 184 -1.17 11.77 -5.94
C HIS A 184 -0.34 10.87 -6.86
N LEU A 185 -0.02 9.64 -6.42
CA LEU A 185 0.70 8.65 -7.22
C LEU A 185 -0.08 8.26 -8.48
N CYS A 186 -1.40 8.08 -8.36
CA CYS A 186 -2.27 7.80 -9.50
C CYS A 186 -2.19 8.92 -10.54
N ARG A 187 -2.42 10.18 -10.11
CA ARG A 187 -2.37 11.34 -10.98
C ARG A 187 -1.06 11.43 -11.76
N GLU A 188 0.08 11.26 -11.10
CA GLU A 188 1.37 11.25 -11.77
C GLU A 188 1.48 10.14 -12.83
N ALA A 189 1.02 8.93 -12.51
CA ALA A 189 1.03 7.83 -13.45
C ALA A 189 0.10 8.10 -14.66
N LEU A 190 -1.10 8.62 -14.42
CA LEU A 190 -2.05 8.96 -15.49
C LEU A 190 -1.49 10.00 -16.46
N VAL A 191 -0.81 11.04 -15.97
CA VAL A 191 -0.14 12.03 -16.84
C VAL A 191 0.88 11.36 -17.75
N ARG A 192 1.69 10.43 -17.22
CA ARG A 192 2.68 9.69 -18.04
C ARG A 192 2.03 8.79 -19.08
N PHE A 193 0.87 8.21 -18.79
CA PHE A 193 0.09 7.43 -19.76
C PHE A 193 -0.58 8.32 -20.81
N GLN A 194 -1.08 9.49 -20.42
CA GLN A 194 -1.64 10.48 -21.34
C GLN A 194 -0.59 11.03 -22.31
N GLU A 195 0.63 11.30 -21.83
CA GLU A 195 1.77 11.69 -22.67
C GLU A 195 2.12 10.64 -23.74
N ARG A 196 1.74 9.37 -23.52
CA ARG A 196 1.88 8.26 -24.48
C ARG A 196 0.67 8.11 -25.41
N GLY A 197 -0.33 8.99 -25.31
CA GLY A 197 -1.50 9.03 -26.18
C GLY A 197 -2.74 8.34 -25.64
N MET A 198 -2.76 7.91 -24.37
CA MET A 198 -3.97 7.34 -23.76
C MET A 198 -5.01 8.43 -23.42
N PRO A 199 -6.32 8.19 -23.66
CA PRO A 199 -7.38 9.16 -23.38
C PRO A 199 -7.78 9.11 -21.89
N LEU A 200 -7.03 9.84 -21.05
CA LEU A 200 -7.15 9.83 -19.58
C LEU A 200 -7.45 11.23 -18.99
N GLU A 201 -7.90 12.18 -19.82
CA GLU A 201 -8.18 13.56 -19.43
C GLU A 201 -9.19 13.64 -18.27
N ASP A 202 -10.26 12.85 -18.36
CA ASP A 202 -11.34 12.86 -17.38
C ASP A 202 -10.89 12.23 -16.05
N GLU A 203 -10.12 11.16 -16.09
CA GLU A 203 -9.55 10.54 -14.89
C GLU A 203 -8.54 11.47 -14.21
N ILE A 204 -7.68 12.17 -14.95
CA ILE A 204 -6.74 13.16 -14.40
C ILE A 204 -7.51 14.29 -13.72
N LYS A 205 -8.54 14.83 -14.38
CA LYS A 205 -9.38 15.88 -13.82
C LYS A 205 -10.06 15.41 -12.53
N THR A 206 -10.57 14.18 -12.51
CA THR A 206 -11.16 13.57 -11.30
C THR A 206 -10.13 13.51 -10.16
N MET A 207 -8.88 13.14 -10.45
CA MET A 207 -7.80 13.11 -9.45
C MET A 207 -7.46 14.51 -8.92
N ASP A 208 -7.50 15.54 -9.78
CA ASP A 208 -7.29 16.93 -9.37
C ASP A 208 -8.39 17.44 -8.44
N GLU A 209 -9.65 17.15 -8.76
CA GLU A 209 -10.81 17.51 -7.95
C GLU A 209 -10.72 16.89 -6.55
N ILE A 210 -10.48 15.58 -6.45
CA ILE A 210 -10.40 14.91 -5.14
C ILE A 210 -9.22 15.39 -4.30
N LEU A 211 -8.06 15.64 -4.91
CA LEU A 211 -6.91 16.17 -4.19
C LEU A 211 -7.17 17.59 -3.67
N SER A 212 -7.92 18.40 -4.42
CA SER A 212 -8.34 19.74 -3.98
C SER A 212 -9.32 19.68 -2.79
N GLU A 213 -10.30 18.78 -2.84
CA GLU A 213 -11.25 18.55 -1.74
C GLU A 213 -10.53 18.09 -0.45
N LEU A 214 -9.66 17.08 -0.57
CA LEU A 214 -8.89 16.56 0.56
C LEU A 214 -7.94 17.61 1.16
N LYS A 215 -7.36 18.48 0.32
CA LYS A 215 -6.52 19.59 0.78
C LYS A 215 -7.34 20.61 1.58
N THR A 216 -8.52 20.98 1.08
CA THR A 216 -9.42 21.93 1.75
C THR A 216 -9.84 21.42 3.11
N ALA A 217 -10.13 20.12 3.22
CA ALA A 217 -10.46 19.48 4.48
C ALA A 217 -9.33 19.53 5.52
N ASN A 218 -8.09 19.30 5.10
CA ASN A 218 -6.92 19.44 5.98
C ASN A 218 -6.70 20.89 6.43
N GLY A 219 -7.14 21.88 5.65
CA GLY A 219 -7.10 23.29 6.00
C GLY A 219 -7.97 23.65 7.21
N PHE A 220 -9.17 23.06 7.32
CA PHE A 220 -10.06 23.32 8.47
C PHE A 220 -9.45 22.93 9.83
N CYS A 221 -8.51 21.97 9.85
CA CYS A 221 -7.80 21.59 11.07
C CYS A 221 -6.71 22.59 11.48
N GLN A 222 -6.30 23.51 10.60
CA GLN A 222 -5.27 24.51 10.89
C GLN A 222 -5.80 25.70 11.69
N ASP A 223 -7.12 25.94 11.62
CA ASP A 223 -7.82 26.99 12.38
C ASP A 223 -8.20 26.54 13.80
N ILE A 224 -7.96 25.28 14.16
CA ILE A 224 -8.15 24.78 15.52
C ILE A 224 -7.04 25.37 16.40
N PRO A 225 -7.38 26.13 17.46
CA PRO A 225 -6.39 26.65 18.38
C PRO A 225 -5.51 25.51 18.88
N LYS A 226 -4.18 25.67 18.79
CA LYS A 226 -3.25 24.68 19.34
C LYS A 226 -3.63 24.43 20.80
N PRO A 227 -3.82 23.17 21.23
CA PRO A 227 -4.03 22.90 22.64
C PRO A 227 -2.87 23.50 23.41
N GLU A 228 -3.17 24.36 24.39
CA GLU A 228 -2.16 24.85 25.32
C GLU A 228 -1.45 23.62 25.88
N ALA A 229 -0.11 23.62 25.81
CA ALA A 229 0.68 22.52 26.33
C ALA A 229 0.19 22.23 27.76
N PRO A 230 -0.18 20.98 28.09
CA PRO A 230 -0.56 20.68 29.45
C PRO A 230 0.62 21.06 30.33
N ARG A 231 0.39 22.00 31.26
CA ARG A 231 1.34 22.37 32.29
C ARG A 231 1.49 21.20 33.25
N PHE A 232 2.09 20.11 32.80
CA PHE A 232 2.58 19.09 33.69
C PHE A 232 3.81 19.68 34.38
N GLY A 233 3.66 20.03 35.66
CA GLY A 233 4.72 20.55 36.51
C GLY A 233 5.79 19.50 36.83
N TYR A 234 6.49 19.02 35.82
CA TYR A 234 7.65 18.15 35.95
C TYR A 234 8.98 18.93 36.01
N GLU A 235 8.95 20.27 36.00
CA GLU A 235 10.17 21.08 36.07
C GLU A 235 10.80 21.15 37.47
N ASP A 236 10.11 20.71 38.54
CA ASP A 236 10.65 20.70 39.91
C ASP A 236 11.27 19.35 40.36
N ALA A 237 11.35 18.35 39.47
CA ALA A 237 11.84 17.01 39.84
C ALA A 237 13.20 16.61 39.21
N LEU A 238 13.89 17.52 38.53
CA LEU A 238 15.28 17.30 38.11
C LEU A 238 16.23 17.72 39.24
N ALA A 239 16.24 16.92 40.31
CA ALA A 239 17.42 16.81 41.15
C ALA A 239 18.60 16.35 40.28
N THR A 240 19.76 16.92 40.56
CA THR A 240 21.02 16.88 39.82
C THR A 240 21.47 15.50 39.30
N PRO A 241 22.28 15.44 38.22
CA PRO A 241 22.68 14.21 37.53
C PRO A 241 23.48 13.15 38.33
N ASP A 242 23.74 13.38 39.62
CA ASP A 242 24.56 12.49 40.45
C ASP A 242 23.75 11.42 41.22
N SER A 243 22.41 11.47 41.22
CA SER A 243 21.58 10.56 42.05
C SER A 243 21.03 9.31 41.33
N LEU A 244 21.32 9.11 40.04
CA LEU A 244 20.79 7.97 39.25
C LEU A 244 21.81 6.83 39.04
N MET A 245 23.05 6.99 39.50
CA MET A 245 24.07 5.93 39.42
C MET A 245 24.13 5.05 40.69
N ASP A 246 23.48 5.44 41.78
CA ASP A 246 23.42 4.66 43.03
C ASP A 246 22.30 3.60 43.05
N LEU A 247 21.53 3.45 41.96
CA LEU A 247 20.42 2.48 41.86
C LEU A 247 20.70 1.26 40.99
N LEU A 248 21.95 1.00 40.61
CA LEU A 248 22.33 -0.15 39.76
C LEU A 248 23.45 -1.04 40.29
N ILE A 249 23.71 -1.06 41.61
CA ILE A 249 24.57 -2.09 42.21
C ILE A 249 23.89 -2.69 43.46
N GLU A 250 23.00 -3.64 43.24
CA GLU A 250 22.81 -4.75 44.19
C GLU A 250 23.19 -6.05 43.46
N GLU A 251 24.40 -6.51 43.71
CA GLU A 251 24.82 -7.87 43.35
C GLU A 251 24.07 -8.89 44.23
N PRO A 252 23.61 -10.03 43.68
CA PRO A 252 23.01 -11.07 44.48
C PRO A 252 24.08 -11.80 45.30
N SER A 253 24.00 -11.68 46.63
CA SER A 253 24.71 -12.50 47.59
C SER A 253 24.39 -13.98 47.38
N MET A 254 25.35 -14.74 46.83
CA MET A 254 25.38 -16.20 46.93
C MET A 254 25.65 -16.58 48.38
N GLY A 255 24.63 -17.12 49.05
CA GLY A 255 24.77 -17.76 50.35
C GLY A 255 25.15 -19.23 50.18
N ASP A 256 26.12 -19.66 51.01
CA ASP A 256 26.59 -21.04 51.18
C ASP A 256 25.50 -22.04 51.61
#